data_AF-A0A1V5PID6-F1
#
_entry.id   AF-A0A1V5PID6-F1
#
_cell.length_a   1.000
_cell.length_b   1.000
_cell.length_c   1.000
_cell.angle_alpha   90.00
_cell.angle_beta   90.00
_cell.angle_gamma   90.00
#
_symmetry.space_group_name_H-M   'P 1'
#
loop_
_entity.id
_entity.type
_entity.pdbx_description
1 polymer ?
#
loop_
_entity_poly.entity_id
_entity_poly.type
_entity_poly.pdbx_seq_one_letter_code
_entity_poly.pdbx_strand_id
1 'polypeptide(L)'
;MEVGIKVAEWGSSLMKGDYSEVGAVVGATYPEAGMKMRSLMPHTYILVPGYGAQGGKGADLVHFFNKDGLGAIVNSSRGIIAAYQNKDYASYGEENFADASRAAVIAMKDDINEALGRKMI
;
A
#
# COMPACT_ATOMS: atom_id res chain seq x y z
N MET A 1 -9.72 16.50 6.32
CA MET A 1 -8.63 16.50 7.32
C MET A 1 -9.16 16.20 8.71
N GLU A 2 -10.25 16.84 9.14
CA GLU A 2 -10.93 16.60 10.43
C GLU A 2 -11.18 15.11 10.73
N VAL A 3 -11.66 14.34 9.74
CA VAL A 3 -11.87 12.88 9.89
C VAL A 3 -10.58 12.16 10.32
N GLY A 4 -9.42 12.53 9.78
CA GLY A 4 -8.15 11.92 10.18
C GLY A 4 -7.78 12.20 11.63
N ILE A 5 -8.07 13.42 12.12
CA ILE A 5 -7.89 13.76 13.53
C ILE A 5 -8.81 12.91 14.41
N LYS A 6 -10.08 12.76 14.04
CA LYS A 6 -11.04 11.92 14.78
C LYS A 6 -10.66 10.44 14.80
N VAL A 7 -10.10 9.93 13.70
CA VAL A 7 -9.54 8.58 13.66
C VAL A 7 -8.36 8.43 14.60
N ALA A 8 -7.42 9.40 14.62
CA ALA A 8 -6.29 9.37 15.54
C ALA A 8 -6.72 9.49 17.01
N GLU A 9 -7.67 10.38 17.31
CA GLU A 9 -8.26 10.53 18.66
C GLU A 9 -8.90 9.23 19.13
N TRP A 10 -9.75 8.60 18.30
CA TRP A 10 -10.36 7.32 18.64
C TRP A 10 -9.30 6.22 18.79
N GLY A 11 -8.35 6.17 17.85
CA GLY A 11 -7.31 5.15 17.85
C GLY A 11 -6.38 5.21 19.07
N SER A 12 -6.20 6.39 19.65
CA SER A 12 -5.34 6.60 20.82
C SER A 12 -5.77 5.82 22.07
N SER A 13 -7.06 5.49 22.20
CA SER A 13 -7.58 4.69 23.31
C SER A 13 -7.57 3.18 23.03
N LEU A 14 -7.24 2.77 21.80
CA LEU A 14 -7.25 1.38 21.33
C LEU A 14 -5.90 1.01 20.71
N MET A 15 -4.83 1.22 21.47
CA MET A 15 -3.45 0.96 21.04
C MET A 15 -3.02 -0.48 21.31
N LYS A 16 -2.29 -1.08 20.35
CA LYS A 16 -1.66 -2.39 20.47
C LYS A 16 -0.21 -2.32 19.96
N GLY A 17 0.71 -2.08 20.88
CA GLY A 17 2.10 -1.75 20.53
C GLY A 17 2.17 -0.36 19.89
N ASP A 18 2.89 -0.23 18.79
CA ASP A 18 3.12 1.05 18.11
C ASP A 18 1.95 1.52 17.23
N TYR A 19 0.94 0.66 17.02
CA TYR A 19 -0.20 0.94 16.16
C TYR A 19 -1.54 0.77 16.85
N SER A 20 -2.54 1.52 16.38
CA SER A 20 -3.93 1.43 16.82
C SER A 20 -4.68 0.29 16.13
N GLU A 21 -5.67 -0.27 16.84
CA GLU A 21 -6.66 -1.18 16.28
C GLU A 21 -7.70 -0.46 15.39
N VAL A 22 -7.70 0.88 15.39
CA VAL A 22 -8.49 1.71 14.46
C VAL A 22 -7.63 2.08 13.26
N GLY A 23 -8.05 1.63 12.07
CA GLY A 23 -7.42 1.92 10.78
C GLY A 23 -8.12 3.04 9.99
N ALA A 24 -7.47 3.48 8.91
CA ALA A 24 -8.06 4.40 7.94
C ALA A 24 -7.89 3.87 6.52
N VAL A 25 -8.85 4.17 5.64
CA VAL A 25 -8.71 3.96 4.19
C VAL A 25 -8.43 5.31 3.56
N VAL A 26 -7.29 5.45 2.89
CA VAL A 26 -6.92 6.70 2.21
C VAL A 26 -6.53 6.38 0.78
N GLY A 27 -7.28 6.93 -0.19
CA GLY A 27 -7.03 6.70 -1.62
C GLY A 27 -5.70 7.30 -2.08
N ALA A 28 -5.02 6.60 -3.00
CA ALA A 28 -3.74 7.00 -3.57
C ALA A 28 -3.83 8.13 -4.63
N THR A 29 -5.04 8.61 -4.96
CA THR A 29 -5.28 9.55 -6.07
C THR A 29 -4.61 10.91 -5.89
N TYR A 30 -4.37 11.35 -4.65
CA TYR A 30 -3.77 12.65 -4.34
C TYR A 30 -2.62 12.50 -3.34
N PRO A 31 -1.35 12.46 -3.80
CA PRO A 31 -0.18 12.21 -2.94
C PRO A 31 -0.05 13.19 -1.76
N GLU A 32 -0.35 14.48 -1.97
CA GLU A 32 -0.33 15.50 -0.91
C GLU A 32 -1.34 15.21 0.22
N ALA A 33 -2.52 14.68 -0.14
CA ALA A 33 -3.51 14.28 0.84
C ALA A 33 -3.02 13.08 1.66
N GLY A 34 -2.34 12.12 1.02
CA GLY A 34 -1.67 11.01 1.67
C GLY A 34 -0.65 11.47 2.72
N MET A 35 0.26 12.38 2.32
CA MET A 35 1.28 12.93 3.22
C MET A 35 0.67 13.58 4.46
N LYS A 36 -0.35 14.44 4.26
CA LYS A 36 -0.99 15.14 5.38
C LYS A 36 -1.79 14.19 6.28
N MET A 37 -2.49 13.20 5.70
CA MET A 37 -3.19 12.18 6.48
C MET A 37 -2.24 11.31 7.29
N ARG A 38 -1.10 10.92 6.70
CA ARG A 38 -0.05 10.18 7.40
C ARG A 38 0.48 10.95 8.60
N SER A 39 0.74 12.24 8.43
CA SER A 39 1.21 13.12 9.51
C SER A 39 0.18 13.30 10.63
N LEU A 40 -1.11 13.29 10.31
CA LEU A 40 -2.19 13.44 11.31
C LEU A 40 -2.45 12.18 12.12
N MET A 41 -2.13 11.01 11.56
CA MET A 41 -2.51 9.72 12.14
C MET A 41 -1.30 8.80 12.37
N PRO A 42 -0.16 9.20 12.96
CA PRO A 42 1.11 8.46 12.91
C PRO A 42 1.07 6.99 13.37
N HIS A 43 0.12 6.64 14.24
CA HIS A 43 -0.07 5.29 14.79
C HIS A 43 -1.21 4.50 14.13
N THR A 44 -1.85 5.03 13.09
CA THR A 44 -2.96 4.37 12.39
C THR A 44 -2.44 3.55 11.23
N TYR A 45 -2.89 2.30 11.07
CA TYR A 45 -2.69 1.58 9.82
C TYR A 45 -3.50 2.24 8.70
N ILE A 46 -2.84 2.63 7.62
CA ILE A 46 -3.50 3.19 6.44
C ILE A 46 -3.61 2.10 5.37
N LEU A 47 -4.85 1.70 5.03
CA LEU A 47 -5.13 0.90 3.86
C LEU A 47 -5.13 1.80 2.62
N VAL A 48 -4.24 1.51 1.68
CA VAL A 48 -4.07 2.26 0.43
C VAL A 48 -4.57 1.42 -0.74
N PRO A 49 -5.77 1.68 -1.27
CA PRO A 49 -6.29 0.97 -2.42
C PRO A 49 -5.72 1.52 -3.74
N GLY A 50 -5.62 0.64 -4.74
CA GLY A 50 -5.50 1.08 -6.14
C GLY A 50 -4.10 1.00 -6.75
N TYR A 51 -3.15 0.28 -6.14
CA TYR A 51 -1.86 0.00 -6.78
C TYR A 51 -2.07 -0.67 -8.15
N GLY A 52 -1.36 -0.20 -9.18
CA GLY A 52 -1.43 -0.69 -10.55
C GLY A 52 -2.72 -0.33 -11.30
N ALA A 53 -3.89 -0.72 -10.78
CA ALA A 53 -5.17 -0.58 -11.48
C ALA A 53 -5.67 0.86 -11.61
N GLN A 54 -5.25 1.77 -10.72
CA GLN A 54 -5.52 3.21 -10.80
C GLN A 54 -4.29 4.01 -11.27
N GLY A 55 -3.27 3.32 -11.80
CA GLY A 55 -2.02 3.94 -12.25
C GLY A 55 -1.01 4.24 -11.14
N GLY A 56 -1.32 3.94 -9.87
CA GLY A 56 -0.40 4.17 -8.75
C GLY A 56 0.80 3.23 -8.78
N LYS A 57 2.00 3.81 -8.69
CA LYS A 57 3.30 3.13 -8.55
C LYS A 57 3.84 3.31 -7.14
N GLY A 58 4.87 2.55 -6.77
CA GLY A 58 5.54 2.63 -5.47
C GLY A 58 5.92 4.07 -5.09
N ALA A 59 6.40 4.86 -6.06
CA ALA A 59 6.74 6.28 -5.87
C ALA A 59 5.55 7.14 -5.39
N ASP A 60 4.32 6.85 -5.82
CA ASP A 60 3.12 7.58 -5.41
C ASP A 60 2.68 7.20 -3.98
N LEU A 61 3.15 6.05 -3.50
CA LEU A 61 2.73 5.47 -2.22
C LEU A 61 3.64 5.85 -1.05
N VAL A 62 4.84 6.40 -1.31
CA VAL A 62 5.83 6.71 -0.27
C VAL A 62 5.27 7.58 0.86
N HIS A 63 4.34 8.48 0.54
CA HIS A 63 3.74 9.40 1.49
C HIS A 63 2.72 8.78 2.46
N PHE A 64 2.33 7.53 2.24
CA PHE A 64 1.41 6.80 3.12
C PHE A 64 2.14 5.97 4.18
N PHE A 65 3.45 5.77 4.03
CA PHE A 65 4.27 5.06 5.00
C PHE A 65 4.83 6.03 6.05
N ASN A 66 5.08 5.48 7.23
CA ASN A 66 5.91 6.12 8.24
C ASN A 66 7.38 6.17 7.77
N LYS A 67 8.22 6.96 8.44
CA LYS A 67 9.64 7.12 8.08
C LYS A 67 10.45 5.82 8.15
N ASP A 68 9.97 4.85 8.93
CA ASP A 68 10.50 3.50 9.04
C ASP A 68 10.00 2.55 7.93
N GLY A 69 9.21 3.07 6.98
CA GLY A 69 8.60 2.31 5.90
C GLY A 69 7.48 1.38 6.33
N LEU A 70 6.89 1.57 7.52
CA LEU A 70 5.75 0.80 8.03
C LEU A 70 4.46 1.64 8.04
N GLY A 71 3.37 1.08 8.57
CA GLY A 71 2.13 1.80 8.82
C GLY A 71 1.18 1.97 7.63
N ALA A 72 1.54 1.46 6.45
CA ALA A 72 0.65 1.36 5.31
C ALA A 72 0.46 -0.10 4.88
N ILE A 73 -0.76 -0.42 4.44
CA ILE A 73 -1.14 -1.69 3.83
C ILE A 73 -1.57 -1.36 2.40
N VAL A 74 -0.79 -1.80 1.41
CA VAL A 74 -1.08 -1.50 0.01
C VAL A 74 -1.91 -2.64 -0.59
N ASN A 75 -3.08 -2.31 -1.12
CA ASN A 75 -3.94 -3.29 -1.78
C ASN A 75 -3.77 -3.26 -3.30
N SER A 76 -3.55 -4.45 -3.88
CA SER A 76 -3.66 -4.75 -5.30
C SER A 76 -4.44 -6.05 -5.46
N SER A 77 -5.62 -5.99 -6.09
CA SER A 77 -6.44 -7.19 -6.32
C SER A 77 -6.25 -7.71 -7.74
N ARG A 78 -6.89 -7.08 -8.74
CA ARG A 78 -6.84 -7.51 -10.15
C ARG A 78 -5.42 -7.56 -10.73
N GLY A 79 -4.53 -6.66 -10.31
CA GLY A 79 -3.13 -6.67 -10.74
C GLY A 79 -2.35 -7.91 -10.31
N ILE A 80 -2.82 -8.61 -9.27
CA ILE A 80 -2.26 -9.88 -8.81
C ILE A 80 -3.08 -11.07 -9.33
N ILE A 81 -4.38 -11.14 -9.01
CA ILE A 81 -5.19 -12.34 -9.30
C ILE A 81 -5.44 -12.57 -10.79
N ALA A 82 -5.36 -11.51 -11.61
CA ALA A 82 -5.48 -11.58 -13.06
C ALA A 82 -4.14 -11.32 -13.77
N ALA A 83 -3.02 -11.46 -13.06
CA ALA A 83 -1.68 -11.23 -13.62
C ALA A 83 -1.41 -12.07 -14.88
N TYR A 84 -1.92 -13.30 -14.93
CA TYR A 84 -1.78 -14.20 -16.08
C TYR A 84 -2.39 -13.66 -17.39
N GLN A 85 -3.29 -12.67 -17.31
CA GLN A 85 -3.87 -11.98 -18.47
C GLN A 85 -3.06 -10.76 -18.90
N ASN A 86 -2.10 -10.31 -18.09
CA ASN A 86 -1.23 -9.18 -18.43
C ASN A 86 -0.06 -9.68 -19.29
N LYS A 87 0.21 -8.94 -20.38
CA LYS A 87 1.34 -9.17 -21.30
C LYS A 87 2.69 -9.29 -20.58
N ASP A 88 2.88 -8.60 -19.46
CA ASP A 88 4.14 -8.63 -18.69
C ASP A 88 4.41 -10.00 -18.06
N TYR A 89 3.37 -10.83 -17.90
CA TYR A 89 3.44 -12.19 -17.34
C TYR A 89 2.99 -13.26 -18.34
N ALA A 90 2.87 -12.92 -19.63
CA ALA A 90 2.40 -13.85 -20.65
C ALA A 90 3.28 -15.10 -20.78
N SER A 91 4.56 -15.02 -20.41
CA SER A 91 5.51 -16.14 -20.42
C SER A 91 5.12 -17.30 -19.49
N TYR A 92 4.30 -17.05 -18.48
CA TYR A 92 3.81 -18.10 -17.58
C TYR A 92 2.67 -18.91 -18.22
N GLY A 93 1.87 -18.30 -19.11
CA GLY A 93 0.67 -18.91 -19.66
C GLY A 93 -0.49 -18.99 -18.66
N GLU A 94 -1.71 -19.20 -19.17
CA GLU A 94 -2.94 -19.17 -18.35
C GLU A 94 -3.00 -20.30 -17.31
N GLU A 95 -2.46 -21.47 -17.62
CA GLU A 95 -2.44 -22.63 -16.71
C GLU A 95 -1.54 -22.39 -15.49
N ASN A 96 -0.52 -21.53 -15.60
CA ASN A 96 0.40 -21.19 -14.50
C ASN A 96 0.02 -19.85 -13.84
N PHE A 97 -1.28 -19.59 -13.66
CA PHE A 97 -1.77 -18.34 -13.07
C PHE A 97 -1.22 -18.05 -11.67
N ALA A 98 -0.90 -19.09 -10.90
CA ALA A 98 -0.31 -18.97 -9.57
C ALA A 98 1.12 -18.38 -9.64
N ASP A 99 1.92 -18.81 -10.62
CA ASP A 99 3.28 -18.30 -10.82
C ASP A 99 3.25 -16.87 -11.37
N ALA A 100 2.33 -16.56 -12.29
CA ALA A 100 2.10 -15.19 -12.73
C ALA A 100 1.69 -14.26 -11.56
N SER A 101 0.78 -14.72 -10.68
CA SER A 101 0.37 -13.98 -9.49
C SER A 101 1.54 -13.76 -8.53
N ARG A 102 2.38 -14.79 -8.33
CA ARG A 102 3.59 -14.70 -7.50
C ARG A 102 4.57 -13.67 -8.07
N ALA A 103 4.82 -13.72 -9.38
CA ALA A 103 5.69 -12.77 -10.06
C ALA A 103 5.16 -11.33 -9.91
N ALA A 104 3.86 -11.12 -10.05
CA ALA A 104 3.23 -9.82 -9.86
C ALA A 104 3.35 -9.28 -8.42
N VAL A 105 3.20 -10.14 -7.41
CA VAL A 105 3.40 -9.76 -6.00
C VAL A 105 4.87 -9.37 -5.74
N ILE A 106 5.81 -10.13 -6.30
CA ILE A 106 7.25 -9.83 -6.17
C ILE A 106 7.56 -8.48 -6.82
N ALA A 107 7.13 -8.26 -8.07
CA ALA A 107 7.32 -6.99 -8.76
C ALA A 107 6.72 -5.81 -8.00
N MET A 108 5.51 -5.97 -7.44
CA MET A 108 4.87 -4.94 -6.60
C MET A 108 5.67 -4.64 -5.33
N LYS A 109 6.12 -5.68 -4.63
CA LYS A 109 6.92 -5.55 -3.41
C LYS A 109 8.24 -4.84 -3.71
N ASP A 110 8.90 -5.18 -4.82
CA ASP A 110 10.19 -4.64 -5.21
C ASP A 110 10.06 -3.16 -5.59
N ASP A 111 9.04 -2.78 -6.40
CA ASP A 111 8.72 -1.39 -6.76
C ASP A 111 8.48 -0.50 -5.52
N ILE A 112 7.70 -1.01 -4.53
CA ILE A 112 7.45 -0.28 -3.28
C ILE A 112 8.74 -0.12 -2.46
N ASN A 113 9.54 -1.19 -2.31
CA ASN A 113 10.79 -1.12 -1.53
C ASN A 113 11.83 -0.21 -2.17
N GLU A 114 11.95 -0.23 -3.50
CA GLU A 114 12.80 0.67 -4.25
C GLU A 114 12.39 2.13 -4.01
N ALA A 115 11.09 2.43 -4.11
CA ALA A 115 10.56 3.77 -3.84
C ALA A 115 10.79 4.23 -2.39
N LEU A 116 10.76 3.30 -1.42
CA LEU A 116 11.07 3.59 -0.01
C LEU A 116 12.58 3.66 0.27
N GLY A 117 13.45 3.43 -0.73
CA GLY A 117 14.90 3.41 -0.55
C GLY A 117 15.41 2.28 0.33
N ARG A 118 14.65 1.18 0.46
CA ARG A 118 15.01 0.02 1.28
C ARG A 118 15.81 -0.96 0.42
N LYS A 119 17.07 -1.23 0.80
CA LYS A 119 17.83 -2.32 0.19
C LYS A 119 17.15 -3.65 0.51
N MET A 120 16.84 -4.42 -0.52
CA MET A 120 16.37 -5.80 -0.38
C MET A 120 17.50 -6.68 0.17
N ILE A 121 17.19 -7.49 1.18
CA ILE A 121 18.00 -8.61 1.68
C ILE A 121 17.58 -9.89 0.98
#